data_AF-A0A8C9N1Z3-F1
#
_entry.id   AF-A0A8C9N1Z3-F1
#
_cell.length_a   1.000
_cell.length_b   1.000
_cell.length_c   1.000
_cell.angle_alpha   90.00
_cell.angle_beta   90.00
_cell.angle_gamma   90.00
#
_symmetry.space_group_name_H-M   'P 1'
#
loop_
_entity.id
_entity.type
_entity.pdbx_description
1 polymer ?
#
loop_
_entity_poly.entity_id
_entity_poly.type
_entity_poly.pdbx_seq_one_letter_code
_entity_poly.pdbx_strand_id
1 'polypeptide(L)'
;MTFLLPRWVLCANHTEPVKGFLGRYLRRKLIEMEIEKSIRNNELMKIIDWIPKTWHHLNSFLETHSSSDVTIGPRLFLPCPMDVDGSRVWFTDLWNYSLVPYLLEAVREGLQMYGKRAPWEDPSKWVADTYPWSSATLQHEWPSLLQLRPEDVGYEGYASAKEGTTSKHVPQTDTDGDPLMNMLMRLQEAANYSSAQSCDSDSTSHHDDILDSSLESTL
;
A
#
# COMPACT_ATOMS: atom_id res chain seq x y z
N MET A 1 -24.33 14.96 34.06
CA MET A 1 -23.37 15.68 33.21
C MET A 1 -22.97 14.73 32.10
N THR A 2 -23.72 14.74 30.99
CA THR A 2 -23.55 13.77 29.90
C THR A 2 -22.43 14.28 29.01
N PHE A 3 -21.32 13.55 28.97
CA PHE A 3 -20.22 13.85 28.05
C PHE A 3 -20.71 13.60 26.61
N LEU A 4 -20.88 14.67 25.83
CA LEU A 4 -21.00 14.57 24.39
C LEU A 4 -19.60 14.24 23.85
N LEU A 5 -19.32 12.96 23.62
CA LEU A 5 -18.14 12.56 22.87
C LEU A 5 -18.30 13.05 21.42
N PRO A 6 -17.32 13.77 20.85
CA PRO A 6 -17.37 14.19 19.46
C PRO A 6 -17.42 12.94 18.57
N ARG A 7 -18.46 12.85 17.74
CA ARG A 7 -18.60 11.79 16.74
C ARG A 7 -17.78 12.17 15.52
N TRP A 8 -16.58 11.61 15.41
CA TRP A 8 -15.76 11.73 14.21
C TRP A 8 -16.43 10.99 13.06
N VAL A 9 -16.73 11.71 11.98
CA VAL A 9 -17.19 11.11 10.73
C VAL A 9 -15.98 11.12 9.79
N LEU A 10 -15.42 9.94 9.54
CA LEU A 10 -14.45 9.75 8.47
C LEU A 10 -15.23 9.74 7.15
N CYS A 11 -15.21 10.86 6.44
CA CYS A 11 -15.71 10.92 5.08
C CYS A 11 -14.66 10.30 4.17
N ALA A 12 -14.96 9.15 3.55
CA ALA A 12 -14.08 8.57 2.56
C ALA A 12 -13.83 9.60 1.45
N ASN A 13 -12.62 9.63 0.89
CA ASN A 13 -12.18 10.63 -0.08
C ASN A 13 -13.08 10.71 -1.35
N HIS A 14 -13.89 9.67 -1.59
CA HIS A 14 -14.85 9.57 -2.68
C HIS A 14 -16.29 10.06 -2.35
N THR A 15 -16.56 10.56 -1.15
CA THR A 15 -17.91 11.05 -0.75
C THR A 15 -18.14 12.53 -1.11
N GLU A 16 -19.41 12.90 -1.39
CA GLU A 16 -19.83 14.25 -1.81
C GLU A 16 -19.95 15.27 -0.65
N PRO A 17 -18.85 15.49 0.09
CA PRO A 17 -18.36 16.87 0.20
C PRO A 17 -16.91 17.05 -0.28
N VAL A 18 -16.13 15.96 -0.34
CA VAL A 18 -14.72 15.97 -0.77
C VAL A 18 -14.62 15.94 -2.30
N LYS A 19 -15.60 15.31 -2.96
CA LYS A 19 -15.72 15.31 -4.43
C LYS A 19 -15.81 16.75 -4.96
N GLY A 20 -14.82 17.11 -5.79
CA GLY A 20 -14.68 18.45 -6.36
C GLY A 20 -14.20 19.54 -5.40
N PHE A 21 -13.91 19.25 -4.12
CA PHE A 21 -13.35 20.25 -3.19
C PHE A 21 -12.04 20.82 -3.72
N LEU A 22 -11.10 19.95 -4.08
CA LEU A 22 -9.79 20.33 -4.60
C LEU A 22 -9.92 21.23 -5.85
N GLY A 23 -10.79 20.84 -6.79
CA GLY A 23 -11.05 21.64 -7.99
C GLY A 23 -11.64 23.01 -7.69
N ARG A 24 -12.66 23.09 -6.81
CA ARG A 24 -13.25 24.37 -6.38
C ARG A 24 -12.23 25.27 -5.68
N TYR A 25 -11.42 24.70 -4.78
CA TYR A 25 -10.40 25.44 -4.05
C TYR A 25 -9.35 26.05 -4.99
N LEU A 26 -8.77 25.23 -5.87
CA LEU A 26 -7.73 25.68 -6.78
C LEU A 26 -8.26 26.69 -7.81
N ARG A 27 -9.47 26.47 -8.36
CA ARG A 27 -10.13 27.43 -9.26
C ARG A 27 -10.43 28.76 -8.57
N ARG A 28 -10.87 28.74 -7.31
CA ARG A 28 -11.06 29.97 -6.52
C ARG A 28 -9.76 30.74 -6.37
N LYS A 29 -8.67 30.06 -5.99
CA LYS A 29 -7.34 30.67 -5.83
C LYS A 29 -6.81 31.24 -7.15
N LEU A 30 -7.08 30.58 -8.28
CA LEU A 30 -6.79 31.10 -9.62
C LEU A 30 -7.56 32.40 -9.89
N ILE A 31 -8.88 32.40 -9.69
CA ILE A 31 -9.72 33.59 -9.91
C ILE A 31 -9.27 34.77 -9.04
N GLU A 32 -8.96 34.54 -7.77
CA GLU A 32 -8.45 35.57 -6.85
C GLU A 32 -7.18 36.22 -7.42
N MET A 33 -6.22 35.41 -7.90
CA MET A 33 -5.01 35.92 -8.54
C MET A 33 -5.29 36.65 -9.87
N GLU A 34 -6.17 36.14 -10.74
CA GLU A 34 -6.49 36.78 -12.02
C GLU A 34 -7.15 38.14 -11.83
N ILE A 35 -7.96 38.30 -10.77
CA ILE A 35 -8.55 39.59 -10.38
C ILE A 35 -7.45 40.56 -9.93
N GLU A 36 -6.54 40.11 -9.06
CA GLU A 36 -5.43 40.93 -8.56
C GLU A 36 -4.48 41.40 -9.67
N LYS A 37 -4.18 40.53 -10.64
CA LYS A 37 -3.22 40.81 -11.73
C LYS A 37 -3.87 41.36 -13.00
N SER A 38 -5.20 41.33 -13.11
CA SER A 38 -5.96 41.67 -14.32
C SER A 38 -5.52 40.90 -15.59
N ILE A 39 -5.00 39.69 -15.42
CA ILE A 39 -4.46 38.86 -16.50
C ILE A 39 -5.03 37.44 -16.36
N ARG A 40 -5.56 36.89 -17.46
CA ARG A 40 -5.96 35.48 -17.54
C ARG A 40 -4.81 34.59 -17.97
N ASN A 41 -4.68 33.42 -17.34
CA ASN A 41 -3.65 32.46 -17.69
C ASN A 41 -4.25 31.10 -18.07
N ASN A 42 -4.47 30.89 -19.38
CA ASN A 42 -5.08 29.68 -19.91
C ASN A 42 -4.21 28.42 -19.69
N GLU A 43 -2.87 28.56 -19.68
CA GLU A 43 -1.97 27.43 -19.42
C GLU A 43 -2.07 26.99 -17.96
N LEU A 44 -2.10 27.96 -17.03
CA LEU A 44 -2.34 27.66 -15.62
C LEU A 44 -3.71 27.05 -15.40
N MET A 45 -4.75 27.52 -16.10
CA MET A 45 -6.09 26.90 -16.03
C MET A 45 -6.07 25.41 -16.39
N LYS A 46 -5.32 25.01 -17.43
CA LYS A 46 -5.16 23.58 -17.79
C LYS A 46 -4.51 22.79 -16.65
N ILE A 47 -3.49 23.34 -16.00
CA ILE A 47 -2.81 22.71 -14.85
C ILE A 47 -3.78 22.57 -13.68
N ILE A 48 -4.50 23.63 -13.33
CA ILE A 48 -5.48 23.64 -12.24
C ILE A 48 -6.62 22.64 -12.48
N ASP A 49 -7.05 22.44 -13.72
CA ASP A 49 -8.04 21.43 -14.08
C ASP A 49 -7.48 20.00 -14.13
N TRP A 50 -6.17 19.85 -14.33
CA TRP A 50 -5.48 18.57 -14.37
C TRP A 50 -5.19 18.02 -12.97
N ILE A 51 -4.76 18.86 -12.03
CA ILE A 51 -4.38 18.45 -10.65
C ILE A 51 -5.46 17.58 -9.96
N PRO A 52 -6.76 17.96 -9.95
CA PRO A 52 -7.78 17.11 -9.37
C PRO A 52 -7.89 15.76 -10.07
N LYS A 53 -7.75 15.69 -11.40
CA LYS A 53 -7.84 14.43 -12.15
C LYS A 53 -6.73 13.48 -11.76
N THR A 54 -5.50 13.99 -11.64
CA THR A 54 -4.34 13.23 -11.15
C THR A 54 -4.60 12.67 -9.77
N TRP A 55 -5.08 13.51 -8.84
CA TRP A 55 -5.42 13.06 -7.50
C TRP A 55 -6.46 11.94 -7.49
N HIS A 56 -7.52 12.02 -8.31
CA HIS A 56 -8.53 10.96 -8.41
C HIS A 56 -7.95 9.69 -9.04
N HIS A 57 -7.12 9.83 -10.08
CA HIS A 57 -6.48 8.68 -10.73
C HIS A 57 -5.59 7.90 -9.76
N LEU A 58 -4.78 8.59 -8.95
CA LEU A 58 -3.95 7.97 -7.92
C LEU A 58 -4.79 7.27 -6.84
N ASN A 59 -5.89 7.88 -6.40
CA ASN A 59 -6.78 7.25 -5.43
C ASN A 59 -7.48 6.01 -5.98
N SER A 60 -7.90 6.04 -7.26
CA SER A 60 -8.48 4.87 -7.92
C SER A 60 -7.47 3.71 -8.02
N PHE A 61 -6.20 4.04 -8.31
CA PHE A 61 -5.11 3.06 -8.31
C PHE A 61 -4.90 2.44 -6.93
N LEU A 62 -4.84 3.26 -5.87
CA LEU A 62 -4.71 2.80 -4.48
C LEU A 62 -5.87 1.91 -4.03
N GLU A 63 -7.11 2.29 -4.33
CA GLU A 63 -8.31 1.51 -4.00
C GLU A 63 -8.32 0.14 -4.69
N THR A 64 -7.80 0.08 -5.93
CA THR A 64 -7.71 -1.13 -6.75
C THR A 64 -6.65 -2.10 -6.23
N HIS A 65 -5.47 -1.59 -5.87
CA HIS A 65 -4.32 -2.40 -5.49
C HIS A 65 -4.11 -2.58 -3.98
N SER A 66 -4.82 -1.81 -3.15
CA SER A 66 -4.73 -1.87 -1.68
C SER A 66 -6.11 -1.72 -1.03
N SER A 67 -6.41 -0.63 -0.33
CA SER A 67 -7.70 -0.36 0.33
C SER A 67 -8.16 1.10 0.19
N SER A 68 -9.41 1.39 0.51
CA SER A 68 -9.92 2.77 0.54
C SER A 68 -9.33 3.61 1.68
N ASP A 69 -8.80 2.96 2.72
CA ASP A 69 -8.26 3.61 3.92
C ASP A 69 -6.86 4.19 3.68
N VAL A 70 -6.17 3.75 2.61
CA VAL A 70 -4.85 4.23 2.19
C VAL A 70 -4.94 5.28 1.07
N THR A 71 -6.10 5.92 0.89
CA THR A 71 -6.25 6.94 -0.14
C THR A 71 -5.62 8.27 0.29
N ILE A 72 -5.09 9.01 -0.68
CA ILE A 72 -4.42 10.29 -0.45
C ILE A 72 -5.49 11.37 -0.25
N GLY A 73 -5.35 12.16 0.81
CA GLY A 73 -6.23 13.31 1.05
C GLY A 73 -5.91 14.51 0.15
N PRO A 74 -6.90 15.36 -0.18
CA PRO A 74 -6.71 16.51 -1.08
C PRO A 74 -5.76 17.58 -0.50
N ARG A 75 -5.50 17.55 0.81
CA ARG A 75 -4.59 18.47 1.52
C ARG A 75 -3.21 18.54 0.86
N LEU A 76 -2.72 17.42 0.33
CA LEU A 76 -1.41 17.32 -0.30
C LEU A 76 -1.29 18.21 -1.56
N PHE A 77 -2.41 18.50 -2.23
CA PHE A 77 -2.45 19.27 -3.48
C PHE A 77 -2.84 20.74 -3.29
N LEU A 78 -3.30 21.15 -2.10
CA LEU A 78 -3.68 22.55 -1.83
C LEU A 78 -2.53 23.57 -1.96
N PRO A 79 -1.27 23.23 -1.64
CA PRO A 79 -0.15 24.15 -1.80
C PRO A 79 0.22 24.50 -3.25
N CYS A 80 -0.46 23.92 -4.25
CA CYS A 80 -0.18 24.17 -5.67
C CYS A 80 0.01 25.68 -5.96
N PRO A 81 1.18 26.07 -6.48
CA PRO A 81 1.48 27.45 -6.90
C PRO A 81 0.55 27.95 -8.02
N MET A 82 0.33 29.27 -8.06
CA MET A 82 -0.51 29.92 -9.08
C MET A 82 0.34 30.51 -10.21
N ASP A 83 1.31 29.74 -10.67
CA ASP A 83 2.19 30.05 -11.76
C ASP A 83 2.66 28.76 -12.43
N VAL A 84 2.98 28.83 -13.71
CA VAL A 84 3.21 27.65 -14.54
C VAL A 84 4.50 26.93 -14.13
N ASP A 85 5.58 27.67 -13.92
CA ASP A 85 6.90 27.09 -13.61
C ASP A 85 6.96 26.56 -12.18
N GLY A 86 6.49 27.34 -11.21
CA GLY A 86 6.42 26.97 -9.81
C GLY A 86 5.54 25.74 -9.60
N SER A 87 4.39 25.64 -10.27
CA SER A 87 3.53 24.45 -10.19
C SER A 87 4.18 23.21 -10.79
N ARG A 88 5.03 23.36 -11.82
CA ARG A 88 5.80 22.25 -12.40
C ARG A 88 6.83 21.71 -11.42
N VAL A 89 7.65 22.60 -10.85
CA VAL A 89 8.70 22.25 -9.87
C VAL A 89 8.05 21.60 -8.66
N TRP A 90 7.03 22.24 -8.10
CA TRP A 90 6.26 21.72 -6.98
C TRP A 90 5.69 20.33 -7.26
N PHE A 91 5.08 20.11 -8.43
CA PHE A 91 4.51 18.81 -8.76
C PHE A 91 5.59 17.74 -8.92
N THR A 92 6.74 18.09 -9.50
CA THR A 92 7.88 17.17 -9.66
C THR A 92 8.41 16.71 -8.31
N ASP A 93 8.59 17.64 -7.36
CA ASP A 93 9.04 17.32 -6.01
C ASP A 93 7.98 16.50 -5.25
N LEU A 94 6.71 16.91 -5.34
CA LEU A 94 5.60 16.17 -4.76
C LEU A 94 5.56 14.73 -5.27
N TRP A 95 5.71 14.56 -6.59
CA TRP A 95 5.70 13.27 -7.25
C TRP A 95 6.87 12.39 -6.79
N ASN A 96 8.09 12.91 -6.89
CA ASN A 96 9.30 12.14 -6.67
C ASN A 96 9.53 11.80 -5.19
N TYR A 97 9.22 12.72 -4.28
CA TYR A 97 9.57 12.57 -2.87
C TYR A 97 8.39 12.14 -1.98
N SER A 98 7.14 12.32 -2.43
CA SER A 98 5.97 11.98 -1.61
C SER A 98 5.08 10.93 -2.28
N LEU A 99 4.65 11.15 -3.52
CA LEU A 99 3.65 10.27 -4.16
C LEU A 99 4.25 8.92 -4.53
N VAL A 100 5.37 8.87 -5.25
CA VAL A 100 5.97 7.59 -5.69
C VAL A 100 6.35 6.71 -4.50
N PRO A 101 7.08 7.19 -3.46
CA PRO A 101 7.38 6.37 -2.30
C PRO A 101 6.13 5.83 -1.60
N TYR A 102 5.08 6.65 -1.46
CA TYR A 102 3.82 6.24 -0.86
C TYR A 102 3.08 5.17 -1.67
N LEU A 103 2.98 5.35 -2.99
CA LEU A 103 2.32 4.40 -3.89
C LEU A 103 3.02 3.04 -3.87
N LEU A 104 4.36 3.03 -3.90
CA LEU A 104 5.14 1.80 -3.84
C LEU A 104 4.88 1.03 -2.53
N GLU A 105 4.88 1.72 -1.39
CA GLU A 105 4.66 1.09 -0.09
C GLU A 105 3.22 0.59 0.04
N ALA A 106 2.23 1.41 -0.29
CA ALA A 106 0.81 1.05 -0.18
C ALA A 106 0.45 -0.15 -1.08
N VAL A 107 1.06 -0.26 -2.25
CA VAL A 107 0.89 -1.42 -3.14
C VAL A 107 1.63 -2.64 -2.61
N ARG A 108 2.83 -2.50 -2.05
CA ARG A 108 3.56 -3.62 -1.44
C ARG A 108 2.78 -4.23 -0.27
N GLU A 109 2.27 -3.39 0.62
CA GLU A 109 1.41 -3.80 1.73
C GLU A 109 0.10 -4.40 1.22
N GLY A 110 -0.55 -3.76 0.25
CA GLY A 110 -1.78 -4.25 -0.37
C GLY A 110 -1.61 -5.63 -1.01
N LEU A 111 -0.48 -5.85 -1.69
CA LEU A 111 -0.12 -7.12 -2.30
C LEU A 111 0.16 -8.19 -1.23
N GLN A 112 0.81 -7.85 -0.12
CA GLN A 112 1.03 -8.77 0.99
C GLN A 112 -0.29 -9.19 1.67
N MET A 113 -1.19 -8.23 1.88
CA MET A 113 -2.45 -8.43 2.62
C MET A 113 -3.55 -9.08 1.79
N TYR A 114 -3.72 -8.65 0.54
CA TYR A 114 -4.85 -9.03 -0.31
C TYR A 114 -4.44 -9.84 -1.53
N GLY A 115 -3.15 -9.90 -1.84
CA GLY A 115 -2.65 -10.49 -3.08
C GLY A 115 -2.94 -9.65 -4.31
N LYS A 116 -2.74 -10.25 -5.49
CA LYS A 116 -2.98 -9.58 -6.78
C LYS A 116 -4.48 -9.43 -7.02
N ARG A 117 -4.99 -8.20 -6.94
CA ARG A 117 -6.42 -7.88 -7.09
C ARG A 117 -6.84 -7.50 -8.52
N ALA A 118 -5.92 -6.96 -9.32
CA ALA A 118 -6.20 -6.45 -10.67
C ALA A 118 -4.97 -6.57 -11.59
N PRO A 119 -5.12 -6.39 -12.92
CA PRO A 119 -3.99 -6.12 -13.81
C PRO A 119 -3.26 -4.84 -13.40
N TRP A 120 -1.97 -4.74 -13.74
CA TRP A 120 -1.19 -3.53 -13.47
C TRP A 120 -1.55 -2.42 -14.45
N GLU A 121 -2.09 -1.31 -13.94
CA GLU A 121 -2.26 -0.07 -14.68
C GLU A 121 -1.29 0.96 -14.12
N ASP A 122 -0.27 1.33 -14.91
CA ASP A 122 0.81 2.21 -14.45
C ASP A 122 0.32 3.67 -14.29
N PRO A 123 0.25 4.20 -13.05
CA PRO A 123 -0.19 5.57 -12.82
C PRO A 123 0.84 6.60 -13.28
N SER A 124 2.13 6.24 -13.33
CA SER A 124 3.20 7.12 -13.82
C SER A 124 3.09 7.35 -15.33
N LYS A 125 2.69 6.31 -16.07
CA LYS A 125 2.38 6.43 -17.50
C LYS A 125 1.22 7.38 -17.76
N TRP A 126 0.10 7.25 -17.04
CA TRP A 126 -1.04 8.16 -17.20
C TRP A 126 -0.66 9.62 -16.92
N VAL A 127 0.17 9.85 -15.89
CA VAL A 127 0.67 11.19 -15.56
C VAL A 127 1.55 11.75 -16.67
N ALA A 128 2.45 10.93 -17.24
CA ALA A 128 3.30 11.35 -18.36
C ALA A 128 2.47 11.64 -19.64
N ASP A 129 1.50 10.79 -19.96
CA ASP A 129 0.66 10.92 -21.16
C ASP A 129 -0.29 12.13 -21.11
N THR A 130 -0.67 12.56 -19.90
CA THR A 130 -1.61 13.68 -19.69
C THR A 130 -0.92 14.94 -19.17
N TYR A 131 0.41 14.97 -19.16
CA TYR A 131 1.21 16.01 -18.52
C TYR A 131 0.89 17.41 -19.08
N PRO A 132 0.40 18.36 -18.25
CA PRO A 132 -0.15 19.62 -18.75
C PRO A 132 0.93 20.65 -19.12
N TRP A 133 2.16 20.49 -18.63
CA TRP A 133 3.28 21.36 -18.98
C TRP A 133 3.85 20.92 -20.34
N SER A 134 3.77 21.81 -21.33
CA SER A 134 4.07 21.49 -22.72
C SER A 134 5.51 21.02 -22.95
N SER A 135 5.65 20.00 -23.80
CA SER A 135 6.89 19.33 -24.20
C SER A 135 7.94 20.21 -24.90
N ALA A 136 7.63 21.47 -25.22
CA ALA A 136 8.53 22.37 -25.95
C ALA A 136 9.74 22.83 -25.12
N THR A 137 9.67 22.70 -23.79
CA THR A 137 10.75 23.08 -22.85
C THR A 137 11.38 21.85 -22.18
N LEU A 138 11.36 20.69 -22.85
CA LEU A 138 11.76 19.41 -22.24
C LEU A 138 13.27 19.15 -22.18
N GLN A 139 14.13 19.98 -22.78
CA GLN A 139 15.45 19.44 -23.09
C GLN A 139 16.53 19.48 -22.00
N HIS A 140 16.58 20.39 -21.00
CA HIS A 140 17.84 20.43 -20.20
C HIS A 140 17.86 20.77 -18.70
N GLU A 141 16.78 21.16 -18.00
CA GLU A 141 16.98 21.71 -16.63
C GLU A 141 16.22 21.03 -15.48
N TRP A 142 15.21 20.20 -15.73
CA TRP A 142 14.33 19.72 -14.67
C TRP A 142 14.47 18.22 -14.37
N PRO A 143 14.39 17.80 -13.09
CA PRO A 143 14.35 16.39 -12.73
C PRO A 143 13.20 15.67 -13.43
N SER A 144 13.45 14.47 -13.93
CA SER A 144 12.40 13.63 -14.52
C SER A 144 11.45 13.09 -13.43
N LEU A 145 10.20 12.84 -13.79
CA LEU A 145 9.26 12.14 -12.91
C LEU A 145 9.71 10.70 -12.73
N LEU A 146 9.80 10.24 -11.49
CA LEU A 146 10.07 8.84 -11.17
C LEU A 146 8.97 7.94 -11.74
N GLN A 147 9.37 6.78 -12.26
CA GLN A 147 8.45 5.78 -12.78
C GLN A 147 8.03 4.81 -11.68
N LEU A 148 6.80 4.29 -11.76
CA LEU A 148 6.27 3.28 -10.85
C LEU A 148 6.14 1.96 -11.61
N ARG A 149 7.13 1.07 -11.46
CA ARG A 149 7.16 -0.16 -12.25
C ARG A 149 6.65 -1.35 -11.44
N PRO A 150 6.01 -2.34 -12.08
CA PRO A 150 5.48 -3.50 -11.37
C PRO A 150 6.58 -4.30 -10.66
N GLU A 151 7.81 -4.31 -11.20
CA GLU A 151 8.97 -4.96 -10.55
C GLU A 151 9.35 -4.33 -9.22
N ASP A 152 9.15 -3.03 -9.03
CA ASP A 152 9.58 -2.31 -7.82
C ASP A 152 8.78 -2.76 -6.59
N VAL A 153 7.58 -3.32 -6.80
CA VAL A 153 6.70 -3.89 -5.77
C VAL A 153 6.59 -5.41 -5.84
N GLY A 154 7.28 -6.07 -6.79
CA GLY A 154 7.20 -7.52 -7.00
C GLY A 154 5.87 -7.99 -7.60
N TYR A 155 5.17 -7.13 -8.35
CA TYR A 155 3.81 -7.40 -8.85
C TYR A 155 3.74 -8.58 -9.83
N GLU A 156 4.74 -8.70 -10.72
CA GLU A 156 4.80 -9.79 -11.72
C GLU A 156 5.13 -11.14 -11.08
N GLY A 157 5.99 -11.15 -10.06
CA GLY A 157 6.43 -12.37 -9.38
C GLY A 157 5.39 -12.93 -8.39
N TYR A 158 4.41 -12.14 -7.96
CA TYR A 158 3.45 -12.56 -6.93
C TYR A 158 2.51 -13.68 -7.40
N ALA A 159 2.18 -13.73 -8.69
CA ALA A 159 1.39 -14.84 -9.25
C ALA A 159 2.17 -16.17 -9.20
N SER A 160 3.49 -16.14 -9.43
CA SER A 160 4.34 -17.33 -9.40
C SER A 160 4.85 -17.71 -7.99
N ALA A 161 4.91 -16.76 -7.05
CA ALA A 161 5.38 -17.04 -5.69
C ALA A 161 4.41 -17.92 -4.87
N LYS A 162 3.11 -17.93 -5.21
CA LYS A 162 2.15 -18.88 -4.59
C LYS A 162 2.17 -20.28 -5.20
N GLU A 163 2.87 -20.50 -6.30
CA GLU A 163 3.14 -21.83 -6.87
C GLU A 163 4.57 -22.32 -6.55
N GLY A 164 5.34 -21.53 -5.80
CA GLY A 164 6.78 -21.69 -5.58
C GLY A 164 7.19 -22.19 -4.20
N THR A 165 6.54 -23.20 -3.63
CA THR A 165 7.21 -24.11 -2.67
C THR A 165 8.07 -25.17 -3.40
N THR A 166 8.45 -24.92 -4.65
CA THR A 166 9.38 -25.76 -5.40
C THR A 166 10.60 -24.93 -5.78
N SER A 167 11.46 -24.73 -4.78
CA SER A 167 12.83 -24.32 -5.02
C SER A 167 13.48 -25.33 -5.98
N LYS A 168 14.06 -24.82 -7.06
CA LYS A 168 14.85 -25.59 -8.01
C LYS A 168 15.94 -26.37 -7.27
N HIS A 169 15.83 -27.69 -7.23
CA HIS A 169 16.97 -28.57 -7.07
C HIS A 169 17.13 -29.42 -8.34
N VAL A 170 18.36 -29.37 -8.86
CA VAL A 170 19.10 -30.30 -9.73
C VAL A 170 18.40 -31.64 -10.01
N PRO A 171 18.42 -32.17 -11.26
CA PRO A 171 17.87 -33.48 -11.56
C PRO A 171 18.76 -34.56 -10.95
N GLN A 172 18.37 -35.06 -9.78
CA GLN A 172 18.80 -36.35 -9.29
C GLN A 172 17.59 -37.26 -9.25
N THR A 173 17.65 -38.27 -10.11
CA THR A 173 16.99 -39.56 -9.91
C THR A 173 17.20 -39.99 -8.48
N ASP A 174 16.12 -40.16 -7.71
CA ASP A 174 15.85 -41.37 -6.95
C ASP A 174 14.49 -41.26 -6.26
N THR A 175 13.89 -42.42 -6.09
CA THR A 175 12.51 -42.68 -5.67
C THR A 175 12.25 -42.09 -4.29
N ASP A 176 11.61 -40.92 -4.21
CA ASP A 176 11.17 -40.38 -2.93
C ASP A 176 9.70 -39.98 -2.98
N GLY A 177 8.93 -40.59 -2.08
CA GLY A 177 7.48 -40.59 -2.09
C GLY A 177 6.88 -39.21 -1.88
N ASP A 178 5.64 -39.05 -2.37
CA ASP A 178 4.81 -37.85 -2.18
C ASP A 178 4.95 -37.30 -0.75
N PRO A 179 5.37 -36.03 -0.57
CA PRO A 179 5.58 -35.43 0.75
C PRO A 179 4.33 -35.51 1.64
N LEU A 180 3.14 -35.53 1.03
CA LEU A 180 1.88 -35.69 1.75
C LEU A 180 1.72 -37.11 2.32
N MET A 181 2.11 -38.12 1.54
CA MET A 181 2.08 -39.53 1.94
C MET A 181 3.05 -39.80 3.11
N ASN A 182 4.23 -39.19 3.07
CA ASN A 182 5.21 -39.30 4.16
C ASN A 182 4.72 -38.68 5.47
N MET A 183 4.04 -37.53 5.40
CA MET A 183 3.44 -36.91 6.58
C MET A 183 2.27 -37.74 7.12
N LEU A 184 1.43 -38.29 6.23
CA LEU A 184 0.34 -39.19 6.59
C LEU A 184 0.86 -40.46 7.29
N MET A 185 1.90 -41.09 6.78
CA MET A 185 2.51 -42.25 7.43
C MET A 185 3.09 -41.90 8.81
N ARG A 186 3.81 -40.78 8.93
CA ARG A 186 4.37 -40.33 10.23
C ARG A 186 3.27 -40.00 11.24
N LEU A 187 2.17 -39.39 10.81
CA LEU A 187 1.02 -39.11 11.69
C LEU A 187 0.31 -40.41 12.10
N GLN A 188 0.18 -41.37 11.18
CA GLN A 188 -0.40 -42.67 11.47
C GLN A 188 0.47 -43.47 12.45
N GLU A 189 1.79 -43.46 12.28
CA GLU A 189 2.73 -44.07 13.22
C GLU A 189 2.62 -43.45 14.62
N ALA A 190 2.61 -42.11 14.72
CA ALA A 190 2.47 -41.41 15.99
C ALA A 190 1.14 -41.72 16.71
N ALA A 191 0.05 -41.88 15.96
CA ALA A 191 -1.25 -42.26 16.52
C ALA A 191 -1.28 -43.73 16.98
N ASN A 192 -0.57 -44.62 16.27
CA ASN A 192 -0.49 -46.04 16.57
C ASN A 192 0.40 -46.39 17.78
N TYR A 193 1.23 -45.46 18.27
CA TYR A 193 1.95 -45.67 19.55
C TYR A 193 1.05 -45.67 20.78
N SER A 194 -0.20 -45.18 20.68
CA SER A 194 -1.14 -45.14 21.81
C SER A 194 -1.78 -46.49 22.17
N SER A 195 -1.57 -47.54 21.36
CA SER A 195 -2.23 -48.85 21.53
C SER A 195 -1.29 -50.03 21.81
N ALA A 196 0.01 -49.78 22.03
CA ALA A 196 0.97 -50.84 22.32
C ALA A 196 1.89 -50.47 23.52
N GLN A 197 1.29 -50.22 24.68
CA GLN A 197 2.02 -50.36 25.95
C GLN A 197 1.06 -50.81 27.05
N SER A 198 0.69 -52.10 26.97
CA SER A 198 0.14 -52.85 28.10
C SER A 198 1.27 -53.63 28.79
N CYS A 199 1.21 -53.67 30.14
CA CYS A 199 1.98 -54.50 31.08
C CYS A 199 3.43 -53.98 31.35
N ASP A 200 3.96 -53.81 32.56
CA ASP A 200 3.63 -54.39 33.87
C ASP A 200 4.40 -53.66 35.01
N SER A 201 3.94 -53.87 36.26
CA SER A 201 4.69 -53.82 37.55
C SER A 201 4.93 -52.51 38.34
N ASP A 202 4.06 -52.31 39.34
CA ASP A 202 4.28 -52.20 40.80
C ASP A 202 5.48 -51.45 41.46
N SER A 203 5.08 -50.55 42.37
CA SER A 203 5.53 -50.36 43.77
C SER A 203 6.62 -49.33 44.16
N THR A 204 6.27 -48.62 45.26
CA THR A 204 7.08 -47.81 46.21
C THR A 204 7.45 -46.37 45.79
N SER A 205 7.49 -45.34 46.63
CA SER A 205 6.90 -44.97 47.93
C SER A 205 7.47 -43.59 48.28
N HIS A 206 6.67 -42.73 48.93
CA HIS A 206 7.07 -41.67 49.87
C HIS A 206 7.91 -40.44 49.42
N HIS A 207 7.26 -39.29 49.70
CA HIS A 207 7.73 -38.15 50.50
C HIS A 207 8.26 -36.86 49.83
N ASP A 208 7.49 -35.81 50.12
CA ASP A 208 7.73 -34.38 50.34
C ASP A 208 8.31 -33.45 49.27
N ASP A 209 7.37 -32.70 48.70
CA ASP A 209 7.31 -31.24 48.65
C ASP A 209 8.44 -30.47 49.36
N ILE A 210 9.32 -29.88 48.54
CA ILE A 210 9.97 -28.58 48.82
C ILE A 210 9.83 -27.74 47.55
N LEU A 211 8.96 -26.72 47.61
CA LEU A 211 9.01 -25.56 46.71
C LEU A 211 9.13 -24.32 47.59
N ASP A 212 10.33 -23.75 47.57
CA ASP A 212 10.67 -22.47 48.15
C ASP A 212 10.28 -21.33 47.19
N SER A 213 9.68 -20.27 47.76
CA SER A 213 9.84 -18.84 47.42
C SER A 213 9.72 -18.42 45.93
N SER A 214 8.82 -17.53 45.51
CA SER A 214 8.63 -16.17 46.01
C SER A 214 7.38 -15.57 45.34
N LEU A 215 6.43 -15.06 46.13
CA LEU A 215 5.35 -14.21 45.65
C LEU A 215 5.72 -12.76 45.98
N GLU A 216 6.15 -12.02 44.97
CA GLU A 216 6.31 -10.57 45.02
C GLU A 216 4.92 -9.92 44.90
N SER A 217 4.44 -9.31 45.99
CA SER A 217 3.19 -8.58 46.04
C SER A 217 3.45 -7.15 46.52
N THR A 218 3.30 -6.22 45.58
CA THR A 218 2.78 -4.85 45.69
C THR A 218 2.67 -4.25 47.10
N LEU A 219 3.43 -3.17 47.33
CA LEU A 219 2.95 -1.89 47.86
C LEU A 219 3.86 -0.75 47.37
#